data_AF-A0A916YT41-F1
#
_entry.id   AF-A0A916YT41-F1
#
_cell.length_a   1.000
_cell.length_b   1.000
_cell.length_c   1.000
_cell.angle_alpha   90.00
_cell.angle_beta   90.00
_cell.angle_gamma   90.00
#
_symmetry.space_group_name_H-M   'P 1'
#
loop_
_entity.id
_entity.type
_entity.pdbx_description
1 polymer ?
#
loop_
_entity_poly.entity_id
_entity_poly.type
_entity_poly.pdbx_seq_one_letter_code
_entity_poly.pdbx_strand_id
1 'polypeptide(L)' 'MLQNRKPEGFSQITIYIRAFTAIAYVVMGIYVFMKRTLLPVSDGVAMIMSVLIIVYGIFRGWGAYNAYKNSL' A
#
# COMPACT_ATOMS: atom_id res chain seq x y z
N MET A 1 -34.53 -8.82 -5.30
CA MET A 1 -33.55 -8.34 -4.31
C MET A 1 -32.28 -9.17 -4.48
N LEU A 2 -31.29 -8.62 -5.18
CA LEU A 2 -30.03 -9.33 -5.46
C LEU A 2 -29.25 -9.48 -4.15
N GLN A 3 -28.93 -10.72 -3.84
CA GLN A 3 -28.20 -11.18 -2.66
C GLN A 3 -26.93 -10.35 -2.43
N ASN A 4 -26.96 -9.60 -1.33
CA ASN A 4 -25.82 -8.93 -0.71
C ASN A 4 -24.95 -9.96 0.03
N ARG A 5 -24.55 -11.05 -0.63
CA ARG A 5 -23.60 -12.02 -0.06
C ARG A 5 -22.20 -11.46 -0.26
N LYS A 6 -21.67 -10.81 0.79
CA LYS A 6 -20.23 -10.58 0.91
C LYS A 6 -19.52 -11.92 0.72
N PRO A 7 -18.50 -12.04 -0.15
CA PRO A 7 -17.73 -13.27 -0.26
C PRO A 7 -16.91 -13.46 1.04
N GLU A 8 -17.49 -14.22 1.98
CA GLU A 8 -16.95 -14.42 3.34
C GLU A 8 -15.61 -15.20 3.35
N GLY A 9 -15.30 -15.97 2.29
CA GLY A 9 -14.08 -16.77 2.19
C GLY A 9 -12.83 -16.06 1.64
N PHE A 10 -12.97 -14.92 0.93
CA PHE A 10 -11.84 -14.18 0.34
C PHE A 10 -11.32 -13.05 1.24
N SER A 11 -11.96 -12.80 2.39
CA SER A 11 -11.76 -11.60 3.21
C SER A 11 -10.37 -11.51 3.85
N GLN A 12 -9.94 -12.55 4.60
CA GLN A 12 -8.69 -12.50 5.35
C GLN A 12 -7.44 -12.54 4.46
N ILE A 13 -7.41 -13.41 3.44
CA ILE A 13 -6.29 -13.48 2.48
C ILE A 13 -6.12 -12.12 1.77
N THR A 14 -7.23 -11.48 1.38
CA THR A 14 -7.19 -10.15 0.77
C THR A 14 -6.65 -9.09 1.73
N ILE A 15 -7.01 -9.14 3.01
CA ILE A 15 -6.45 -8.26 4.05
C ILE A 15 -4.93 -8.46 4.18
N TYR A 16 -4.46 -9.70 4.25
CA TYR A 16 -3.02 -10.00 4.32
C TYR A 16 -2.26 -9.52 3.07
N ILE A 17 -2.79 -9.75 1.88
CA ILE A 17 -2.18 -9.25 0.62
C ILE A 17 -2.12 -7.72 0.63
N ARG A 18 -3.18 -7.04 1.10
CA ARG A 18 -3.20 -5.57 1.20
C ARG A 18 -2.19 -5.05 2.21
N ALA A 19 -2.06 -5.69 3.38
CA ALA A 19 -1.08 -5.33 4.39
C ALA A 19 0.37 -5.57 3.90
N PHE A 20 0.63 -6.71 3.28
CA PHE A 20 1.95 -7.03 2.72
C PHE A 20 2.34 -6.04 1.61
N THR A 21 1.42 -5.76 0.69
CA THR A 21 1.67 -4.79 -0.38
C THR A 21 1.85 -3.37 0.16
N ALA A 22 1.12 -2.97 1.21
CA ALA A 22 1.33 -1.70 1.89
C ALA A 22 2.77 -1.56 2.41
N ILE A 23 3.30 -2.58 3.09
CA ILE A 23 4.70 -2.63 3.56
C ILE A 23 5.65 -2.53 2.36
N ALA A 24 5.40 -3.30 1.29
CA ALA A 24 6.23 -3.27 0.08
C ALA A 24 6.32 -1.86 -0.55
N TYR A 25 5.20 -1.12 -0.61
CA TYR A 25 5.22 0.26 -1.09
C TYR A 25 6.05 1.16 -0.18
N VAL A 26 5.90 1.07 1.15
CA VAL A 26 6.71 1.88 2.07
C VAL A 26 8.21 1.60 1.90
N VAL A 27 8.60 0.33 1.85
CA VAL A 27 9.99 -0.08 1.64
C VAL A 27 10.51 0.38 0.29
N MET A 28 9.72 0.25 -0.78
CA MET A 28 10.06 0.74 -2.12
C MET A 28 10.26 2.26 -2.12
N GLY A 29 9.39 3.03 -1.46
CA GLY A 29 9.53 4.47 -1.37
C GLY A 29 10.80 4.89 -0.64
N ILE A 30 11.14 4.23 0.48
CA ILE A 30 12.41 4.44 1.18
C ILE A 30 13.59 4.12 0.26
N TYR A 31 13.52 3.01 -0.48
CA TYR A 31 14.56 2.63 -1.43
C TYR A 31 14.76 3.67 -2.53
N VAL A 32 13.68 4.16 -3.14
CA VAL A 32 13.69 5.24 -4.14
C VAL A 32 14.33 6.50 -3.55
N PHE A 33 14.01 6.86 -2.31
CA PHE A 33 14.61 8.02 -1.64
C PHE A 33 16.12 7.85 -1.44
N MET A 34 16.58 6.67 -1.02
CA MET A 34 18.00 6.37 -0.77
C MET A 34 18.82 6.27 -2.06
N LYS A 35 18.23 5.73 -3.13
CA LYS A 35 18.90 5.48 -4.41
C LYS A 35 18.54 6.50 -5.50
N ARG A 36 17.94 7.63 -5.12
CA ARG A 36 17.48 8.67 -6.05
C ARG A 36 18.52 9.13 -7.06
N THR A 37 19.79 9.18 -6.66
CA THR A 37 20.91 9.60 -7.52
C THR A 37 21.24 8.61 -8.64
N LEU A 38 20.75 7.37 -8.56
CA LEU A 38 20.94 6.33 -9.58
C LEU A 38 19.75 6.22 -10.54
N LEU A 39 18.66 6.96 -10.27
CA LEU A 39 17.46 6.89 -11.08
C LEU A 39 17.60 7.82 -12.29
N PRO A 40 17.03 7.45 -13.46
CA PRO A 40 17.05 8.27 -14.66
C PRO A 40 16.00 9.41 -14.61
N VAL A 41 15.88 10.07 -13.45
CA VAL A 41 14.96 11.19 -13.18
C VAL A 41 15.67 12.22 -12.32
N SER A 42 15.19 13.47 -12.32
CA SER A 42 15.77 14.51 -11.47
C SER A 42 15.58 14.20 -9.98
N ASP A 43 16.55 14.59 -9.15
CA ASP A 43 16.53 14.34 -7.69
C ASP A 43 15.26 14.86 -7.02
N GLY A 44 14.76 16.04 -7.42
CA GLY A 44 13.51 16.60 -6.92
C GLY A 44 12.30 15.75 -7.27
N VAL A 45 12.24 15.19 -8.49
CA VAL A 45 11.15 14.31 -8.92
C VAL A 45 11.22 12.97 -8.17
N ALA A 46 12.42 12.38 -8.05
CA ALA A 46 12.62 11.14 -7.29
C ALA A 46 12.22 11.31 -5.81
N MET A 47 12.53 12.46 -5.21
CA MET A 47 12.13 12.80 -3.85
C MET A 47 10.61 12.86 -3.71
N ILE A 48 9.91 13.60 -4.58
CA ILE A 48 8.44 13.69 -4.54
C ILE A 48 7.81 12.31 -4.76
N MET A 49 8.29 11.55 -5.75
CA MET A 49 7.80 10.20 -6.02
C MET A 49 7.98 9.28 -4.80
N SER A 50 9.13 9.33 -4.14
CA SER A 50 9.37 8.53 -2.94
C SER A 50 8.37 8.82 -1.83
N VAL A 51 8.06 10.10 -1.59
CA VAL A 51 7.08 10.53 -0.59
C VAL A 51 5.69 10.04 -0.96
N LEU A 52 5.28 10.21 -2.23
CA LEU A 52 3.98 9.74 -2.71
C LEU A 52 3.82 8.22 -2.57
N ILE A 53 4.86 7.45 -2.88
CA ILE A 53 4.87 5.99 -2.72
C ILE A 53 4.71 5.59 -1.25
N ILE A 54 5.43 6.25 -0.34
CA ILE A 54 5.33 6.00 1.11
C ILE A 54 3.91 6.31 1.60
N VAL A 55 3.39 7.50 1.26
CA VAL A 55 2.05 7.94 1.64
C VAL A 55 1.00 6.96 1.12
N TYR A 56 1.11 6.54 -0.15
CA TYR A 56 0.23 5.53 -0.73
C TYR A 56 0.29 4.19 0.02
N GLY A 57 1.48 3.73 0.39
CA GLY A 57 1.67 2.54 1.23
C GLY A 57 0.97 2.66 2.58
N ILE A 58 1.07 3.80 3.26
CA ILE A 58 0.38 4.05 4.53
C ILE A 58 -1.14 4.00 4.37
N PHE A 59 -1.70 4.68 3.36
CA PHE A 59 -3.14 4.65 3.09
C PHE A 59 -3.64 3.23 2.76
N ARG A 60 -2.84 2.45 2.05
CA ARG A 60 -3.17 1.05 1.75
C ARG A 60 -3.17 0.18 3.01
N GLY A 61 -2.20 0.41 3.91
CA GLY A 61 -2.15 -0.23 5.23
C GLY A 61 -3.35 0.14 6.10
N TRP A 62 -3.74 1.42 6.10
CA TRP A 62 -4.95 1.90 6.77
C TRP A 62 -6.22 1.23 6.23
N GLY A 63 -6.33 1.10 4.90
CA GLY A 63 -7.44 0.37 4.26
C GLY A 63 -7.48 -1.11 4.64
N ALA A 64 -6.32 -1.75 4.78
CA ALA A 64 -6.23 -3.14 5.26
C ALA A 64 -6.65 -3.26 6.74
N TYR A 65 -6.21 -2.32 7.60
CA TYR A 65 -6.59 -2.28 9.01
C TYR A 65 -8.11 -2.05 9.20
N ASN A 66 -8.70 -1.11 8.46
CA ASN A 66 -10.13 -0.89 8.51
C ASN A 66 -10.94 -2.08 7.97
N ALA A 67 -10.45 -2.76 6.93
CA ALA A 67 -11.06 -3.99 6.44
C ALA A 67 -10.99 -5.12 7.48
N TYR A 68 -9.86 -5.25 8.18
CA TYR A 68 -9.68 -6.19 9.29
C TYR A 68 -10.64 -5.89 10.44
N LYS A 69 -10.66 -4.65 10.93
CA LYS A 69 -11.51 -4.20 12.04
C LYS A 69 -13.00 -4.38 11.75
N ASN A 70 -13.43 -4.15 10.51
CA ASN A 70 -14.83 -4.35 10.09
C ASN A 70 -15.17 -5.80 9.71
N SER A 71 -14.18 -6.70 9.70
CA SER A 71 -14.37 -8.14 9.47
C SER A 71 -14.39 -8.97 10.77
N LEU A 72 -13.91 -8.39 11.87
CA LEU A 72 -14.11 -8.86 13.24
C LEU A 72 -15.48 -8.40 13.76
#